data_AF-A0A091U456-F1
#
_entry.id   AF-A0A091U456-F1
#
_cell.length_a   1.000
_cell.length_b   1.000
_cell.length_c   1.000
_cell.angle_alpha   90.00
_cell.angle_beta   90.00
_cell.angle_gamma   90.00
#
_symmetry.space_group_name_H-M   'P 1'
#
loop_
_entity.id
_entity.type
_entity.pdbx_description
1 polymer ?
#
loop_
_entity_poly.entity_id
_entity_poly.type
_entity_poly.pdbx_seq_one_letter_code
_entity_poly.pdbx_strand_id
1 'polypeptide(L)' 'GDIAVFIKPLRVPKGDRGYITTDVLLALDGTNKPEELLYVITSPPQYGQIEYVSYAGIPITSFSQMDVARQIVCYVHN' A
#
# COMPACT_ATOMS: atom_id res chain seq x y z
N GLY A 1 -11.71 -2.62 -18.30
CA GLY A 1 -10.44 -2.13 -18.84
C GLY A 1 -9.35 -3.02 -18.34
N ASP A 2 -8.25 -3.13 -19.08
CA ASP A 2 -7.07 -3.87 -18.61
C ASP A 2 -6.41 -3.08 -17.47
N ILE A 3 -6.06 -3.78 -16.39
CA ILE A 3 -5.29 -3.20 -15.29
C ILE A 3 -3.85 -3.68 -15.43
N ALA A 4 -2.92 -2.74 -15.56
CA ALA A 4 -1.49 -3.01 -15.46
C ALA A 4 -1.05 -2.82 -14.01
N VAL A 5 -0.24 -3.76 -13.48
CA VAL A 5 0.28 -3.70 -12.11
C VAL A 5 1.80 -3.86 -12.13
N PHE A 6 2.50 -2.95 -11.46
CA PHE A 6 3.94 -2.95 -11.25
C PHE A 6 4.23 -3.13 -9.76
N ILE A 7 5.06 -4.11 -9.43
CA ILE A 7 5.43 -4.42 -8.04
C ILE A 7 6.95 -4.51 -7.89
N LYS A 8 7.46 -3.98 -6.78
CA LYS A 8 8.83 -4.21 -6.30
C LYS A 8 8.79 -4.66 -4.84
N PRO A 9 9.76 -5.48 -4.38
CA PRO A 9 9.83 -5.85 -2.98
C PRO A 9 10.08 -4.63 -2.08
N LEU A 10 9.27 -4.47 -1.04
CA LEU A 10 9.54 -3.58 0.08
C LEU A 10 10.26 -4.36 1.18
N ARG A 11 11.47 -3.94 1.55
CA ARG A 11 12.24 -4.54 2.65
C ARG A 11 12.21 -3.59 3.84
N VAL A 12 11.71 -4.06 4.98
CA VAL A 12 11.61 -3.27 6.21
C VAL A 12 12.29 -4.05 7.33
N PRO A 13 13.28 -3.48 8.03
CA PRO A 13 13.86 -4.10 9.22
C PRO A 13 12.82 -4.25 10.34
N LYS A 14 13.05 -5.22 11.23
CA LYS A 14 12.21 -5.38 12.43
C LYS A 14 12.28 -4.13 13.31
N GLY A 15 11.13 -3.60 13.72
CA GLY A 15 11.01 -2.38 14.51
C GLY A 15 10.84 -1.09 13.69
N ASP A 16 10.96 -1.17 12.36
CA ASP A 16 10.84 -0.03 11.46
C ASP A 16 9.49 -0.01 10.71
N ARG A 17 9.28 1.06 9.94
CA ARG A 17 8.19 1.20 8.97
C ARG A 17 8.73 1.48 7.57
N GLY A 18 8.07 0.92 6.56
CA GLY A 18 8.32 1.20 5.16
C GLY A 18 7.08 1.78 4.48
N TYR A 19 7.24 2.91 3.81
CA TYR A 19 6.16 3.52 3.03
C TYR A 19 5.89 2.71 1.77
N ILE A 20 4.61 2.50 1.46
CA ILE A 20 4.20 1.91 0.19
C ILE A 20 4.11 3.08 -0.79
N THR A 21 5.13 3.23 -1.63
CA THR A 21 5.22 4.27 -2.67
C THR A 21 4.88 3.70 -4.05
N THR A 22 4.74 4.58 -5.04
CA THR A 22 4.51 4.18 -6.44
C THR A 22 5.68 3.42 -7.05
N ASP A 23 6.89 3.51 -6.48
CA ASP A 23 8.03 2.67 -6.89
C ASP A 23 7.85 1.20 -6.46
N VAL A 24 7.11 0.96 -5.36
CA VAL A 24 6.84 -0.35 -4.77
C VAL A 24 5.57 -0.95 -5.35
N LEU A 25 4.52 -0.15 -5.52
CA LEU A 25 3.21 -0.60 -5.94
C LEU A 25 2.53 0.46 -6.83
N LEU A 26 2.27 0.11 -8.08
CA LEU A 26 1.58 0.97 -9.04
C LEU A 26 0.60 0.17 -9.87
N ALA A 27 -0.64 0.62 -9.94
CA ALA A 27 -1.69 0.14 -10.82
C ALA A 27 -2.16 1.26 -11.74
N LEU A 28 -2.40 0.91 -13.00
CA LEU A 28 -2.91 1.81 -14.04
C LEU A 28 -4.02 1.09 -14.81
N ASP A 29 -5.11 1.79 -15.10
CA ASP A 29 -6.27 1.29 -15.85
C ASP A 29 -6.66 2.19 -17.05
N GLY A 30 -5.87 3.24 -17.30
CA GLY A 30 -6.10 4.22 -18.36
C GLY A 30 -7.17 5.27 -18.08
N THR A 31 -7.78 5.29 -16.88
CA THR A 31 -8.90 6.20 -16.56
C THR A 31 -8.45 7.52 -15.94
N ASN A 32 -7.18 7.65 -15.52
CA ASN A 32 -6.64 8.78 -14.74
C ASN A 32 -7.40 9.04 -13.42
N LYS A 33 -8.01 8.02 -12.84
CA LYS A 33 -8.73 8.11 -11.54
C LYS A 33 -8.11 7.16 -10.51
N PRO A 34 -6.95 7.49 -9.93
CA PRO A 34 -6.26 6.60 -8.99
C PRO A 34 -7.05 6.37 -7.68
N GLU A 35 -8.03 7.19 -7.36
CA GLU A 35 -8.96 6.98 -6.25
C GLU A 35 -9.97 5.85 -6.49
N GLU A 36 -10.27 5.48 -7.76
CA GLU A 36 -11.18 4.39 -8.11
C GLU A 36 -10.46 3.02 -8.16
N LEU A 37 -9.11 3.00 -8.15
CA LEU A 37 -8.30 1.78 -8.11
C LEU A 37 -8.00 1.36 -6.68
N LEU A 38 -8.65 0.28 -6.23
CA LEU A 38 -8.55 -0.23 -4.86
C LEU A 38 -7.66 -1.47 -4.77
N TYR A 39 -6.73 -1.45 -3.82
CA TYR A 39 -6.00 -2.61 -3.35
C TYR A 39 -6.73 -3.24 -2.17
N VAL A 40 -6.90 -4.56 -2.20
CA VAL A 40 -7.49 -5.33 -1.11
C VAL A 40 -6.45 -6.31 -0.56
N ILE A 41 -6.22 -6.24 0.75
CA ILE A 41 -5.28 -7.13 1.45
C ILE A 41 -6.01 -8.44 1.74
N THR A 42 -5.78 -9.44 0.90
CA THR A 42 -6.39 -10.78 1.04
C THR A 42 -5.63 -11.69 1.99
N SER A 43 -4.36 -11.38 2.25
CA SER A 43 -3.50 -12.09 3.21
C SER A 43 -2.75 -11.07 4.05
N PRO A 44 -3.22 -10.78 5.27
CA PRO A 44 -2.55 -9.85 6.17
C PRO A 44 -1.12 -10.28 6.51
N PRO A 45 -0.18 -9.34 6.72
CA PRO A 45 1.18 -9.68 7.11
C PRO A 45 1.22 -10.42 8.46
N GLN A 46 2.07 -11.45 8.58
CA GLN A 46 2.22 -12.22 9.82
C GLN A 46 3.01 -11.46 10.91
N TYR A 47 3.98 -10.62 10.51
CA TYR A 47 4.95 -10.00 11.41
C TYR A 47 4.80 -8.47 11.50
N GLY A 48 3.60 -7.97 11.26
CA GLY A 48 3.38 -6.54 11.17
C GLY A 48 1.99 -6.23 10.68
N GLN A 49 1.81 -4.99 10.21
CA GLN A 49 0.52 -4.53 9.69
C GLN A 49 0.72 -3.48 8.61
N ILE A 50 -0.28 -3.35 7.75
CA ILE A 50 -0.40 -2.21 6.85
C ILE A 50 -1.34 -1.22 7.54
N GLU A 51 -0.97 0.05 7.60
CA GLU A 51 -1.73 1.11 8.26
C GLU A 51 -1.65 2.43 7.48
N TYR A 52 -2.58 3.35 7.77
CA TYR A 52 -2.40 4.75 7.37
C TYR A 52 -1.44 5.45 8.33
N VAL A 53 -0.57 6.29 7.78
CA VAL A 53 0.44 7.05 8.56
C VAL A 53 -0.22 7.90 9.65
N SER A 54 -1.40 8.46 9.39
CA SER A 54 -2.18 9.28 10.35
C SER A 54 -2.95 8.47 11.39
N TYR A 55 -3.09 7.15 11.22
CA TYR A 55 -3.84 6.26 12.10
C TYR A 55 -2.95 5.08 12.53
N ALA A 56 -1.80 5.42 13.12
CA ALA A 56 -0.82 4.42 13.55
C ALA A 56 -1.41 3.43 14.57
N GLY A 57 -1.04 2.16 14.44
CA GLY A 57 -1.53 1.08 15.29
C GLY A 57 -2.84 0.45 14.80
N ILE A 58 -3.51 1.02 13.79
CA ILE A 58 -4.79 0.52 13.28
C ILE A 58 -4.55 -0.16 11.92
N PRO A 59 -4.67 -1.51 11.83
CA PRO A 59 -4.50 -2.21 10.58
C PRO A 59 -5.63 -1.86 9.60
N ILE A 60 -5.29 -1.69 8.34
CA ILE A 60 -6.25 -1.51 7.24
C ILE A 60 -6.34 -2.76 6.37
N THR A 61 -7.49 -2.94 5.72
CA THR A 61 -7.74 -4.08 4.82
C THR A 61 -7.78 -3.68 3.34
N SER A 62 -7.84 -2.38 3.06
CA SER A 62 -7.79 -1.82 1.71
C SER A 62 -7.31 -0.37 1.69
N PHE A 63 -6.79 0.06 0.54
CA PHE A 63 -6.39 1.43 0.24
C PHE A 63 -6.40 1.65 -1.28
N SER A 64 -6.40 2.90 -1.73
CA SER A 64 -6.43 3.26 -3.16
C SER A 64 -5.04 3.50 -3.76
N GLN A 65 -4.95 3.55 -5.09
CA GLN A 65 -3.74 4.02 -5.78
C GLN A 65 -3.41 5.48 -5.44
N MET A 66 -4.43 6.31 -5.16
CA MET A 66 -4.24 7.68 -4.69
C MET A 66 -3.53 7.70 -3.32
N ASP A 67 -3.86 6.78 -2.43
CA ASP A 67 -3.25 6.73 -1.09
C ASP A 67 -1.76 6.35 -1.15
N VAL A 68 -1.40 5.45 -2.07
CA VAL A 68 0.00 5.12 -2.38
C VAL A 68 0.73 6.32 -2.98
N ALA A 69 0.10 7.03 -3.94
CA ALA A 69 0.68 8.22 -4.56
C ALA A 69 0.91 9.36 -3.56
N ARG A 70 0.04 9.48 -2.55
CA ARG A 70 0.17 10.44 -1.44
C ARG A 70 1.13 9.97 -0.35
N GLN A 71 1.65 8.75 -0.43
CA GLN A 71 2.55 8.14 0.55
C GLN A 71 1.96 8.11 1.98
N ILE A 72 0.64 7.91 2.08
CA ILE A 72 -0.06 7.88 3.37
C ILE A 72 -0.30 6.45 3.88
N VAL A 73 0.19 5.42 3.16
CA VAL A 73 0.10 4.02 3.56
C VAL A 73 1.50 3.48 3.85
N CYS A 74 1.66 2.73 4.93
CA CYS A 74 2.92 2.08 5.27
C CYS A 74 2.71 0.66 5.80
N TYR A 75 3.76 -0.15 5.69
CA TYR A 75 3.92 -1.38 6.45
C TYR A 75 4.75 -1.08 7.71
N VAL A 76 4.32 -1.58 8.86
CA VAL A 76 5.06 -1.54 10.13
C VAL A 76 5.46 -2.97 10.52
N HIS A 77 6.74 -3.19 10.80
CA HIS A 77 7.26 -4.51 11.18
C HIS A 77 7.45 -4.62 12.70
N ASN A 78 6.76 -5.57 13.33
CA ASN A 78 6.85 -5.89 14.76
C ASN A 78 8.07 -6.76 15.10
#